data_AF-A0A0C3D2G7-F1
#
_entry.id   AF-A0A0C3D2G7-F1
#
_cell.length_a   1.000
_cell.length_b   1.000
_cell.length_c   1.000
_cell.angle_alpha   90.00
_cell.angle_beta   90.00
_cell.angle_gamma   90.00
#
_symmetry.space_group_name_H-M   'P 1'
#
loop_
_entity.id
_entity.type
_entity.pdbx_description
1 polymer ?
#
loop_
_entity_poly.entity_id
_entity_poly.type
_entity_poly.pdbx_seq_one_letter_code
_entity_poly.pdbx_strand_id
1 'polypeptide(L)'
;VVYSQCSTHLRNSLILFYPNRNWTSPAVPGCIICIYKHEGSLHFSVRRQGVLAPNTPDPFAAYPHFPARMYLSTLKVKLEHVKISWVVSHYARWTVSKDAVVVLSLSQ
;
A
#
# COMPACT_ATOMS: atom_id res chain seq x y z
N VAL A 1 -20.71 8.02 -6.85
CA VAL A 1 -19.90 8.91 -7.73
C VAL A 1 -18.44 8.50 -7.62
N VAL A 2 -17.77 8.30 -8.75
CA VAL A 2 -16.33 8.00 -8.84
C VAL A 2 -15.60 9.29 -9.21
N TYR A 3 -14.53 9.62 -8.49
CA TYR A 3 -13.79 10.88 -8.66
C TYR A 3 -12.50 10.70 -9.47
N SER A 4 -11.78 9.59 -9.27
CA SER A 4 -10.49 9.34 -9.93
C SER A 4 -10.14 7.85 -9.92
N GLN A 5 -9.36 7.40 -10.90
CA GLN A 5 -8.92 6.01 -11.06
C GLN A 5 -7.39 5.91 -11.14
N CYS A 6 -6.83 4.74 -10.82
CA CYS A 6 -5.37 4.52 -10.87
C CYS A 6 -4.74 4.72 -12.25
N SER A 7 -5.54 4.66 -13.33
CA SER A 7 -5.10 4.95 -14.69
C SER A 7 -4.70 6.42 -14.89
N THR A 8 -5.14 7.33 -14.02
CA THR A 8 -4.85 8.76 -14.13
C THR A 8 -3.48 9.12 -13.57
N HIS A 9 -3.05 8.54 -12.43
CA HIS A 9 -1.74 8.82 -11.82
C HIS A 9 -1.19 7.62 -10.98
N LEU A 10 -0.57 6.64 -11.62
CA LEU A 10 0.02 5.43 -10.97
C LEU A 10 0.89 5.73 -9.72
N ARG A 11 1.63 6.85 -9.72
CA ARG A 11 2.60 7.18 -8.65
C ARG A 11 1.95 7.80 -7.41
N ASN A 12 0.81 8.48 -7.55
CA ASN A 12 0.10 9.13 -6.43
C ASN A 12 -0.90 8.19 -5.75
N SER A 13 -0.99 6.94 -6.21
CA SER A 13 -1.92 5.96 -5.67
C SER A 13 -1.31 5.08 -4.57
N LEU A 14 -0.02 5.20 -4.26
CA LEU A 14 0.69 4.29 -3.35
C LEU A 14 0.61 4.76 -1.90
N ILE A 15 -0.09 3.99 -1.06
CA ILE A 15 -0.35 4.35 0.34
C ILE A 15 -0.05 3.22 1.33
N LEU A 16 0.43 3.59 2.51
CA LEU A 16 0.38 2.76 3.70
C LEU A 16 -0.93 3.03 4.44
N PHE A 17 -1.63 1.99 4.88
CA PHE A 17 -2.89 2.15 5.62
C PHE A 17 -3.10 1.05 6.66
N TYR A 18 -3.92 1.34 7.67
CA TYR A 18 -4.35 0.34 8.65
C TYR A 18 -5.55 -0.46 8.12
N PRO A 19 -5.41 -1.76 7.88
CA PRO A 19 -6.52 -2.56 7.37
C PRO A 19 -7.58 -2.80 8.45
N ASN A 20 -8.86 -2.79 8.07
CA ASN A 20 -10.00 -3.10 8.95
C ASN A 20 -10.03 -2.27 10.25
N ARG A 21 -9.53 -1.03 10.23
CA ARG A 21 -9.39 -0.16 11.43
C ARG A 21 -8.53 -0.79 12.54
N ASN A 22 -7.68 -1.76 12.22
CA ASN A 22 -6.83 -2.39 13.21
C ASN A 22 -5.53 -1.59 13.37
N TRP A 23 -5.52 -0.64 14.32
CA TRP A 23 -4.35 0.18 14.64
C TRP A 23 -3.29 -0.56 15.45
N THR A 24 -3.58 -1.77 15.96
CA THR A 24 -2.58 -2.60 16.65
C THR A 24 -1.75 -3.43 15.68
N SER A 25 -2.18 -3.52 14.42
CA SER A 25 -1.44 -4.17 13.34
C SER A 25 -0.58 -3.17 12.57
N PRO A 26 0.58 -3.58 12.03
CA PRO A 26 1.37 -2.71 11.16
C PRO A 26 0.56 -2.21 9.96
N ALA A 27 0.80 -0.96 9.56
CA ALA A 27 0.26 -0.44 8.32
C ALA A 27 0.77 -1.27 7.13
N VAL A 28 -0.10 -1.48 6.14
CA VAL A 28 0.20 -2.32 4.97
C VAL A 28 0.24 -1.47 3.71
N PRO A 29 1.12 -1.80 2.74
CA PRO A 29 1.16 -1.10 1.46
C PRO A 29 0.01 -1.51 0.55
N GLY A 30 -0.58 -0.54 -0.11
CA GLY A 30 -1.56 -0.74 -1.18
C GLY A 30 -1.49 0.31 -2.26
N CYS A 31 -2.25 0.08 -3.32
CA CYS A 31 -2.46 0.98 -4.43
C CYS A 31 -3.95 1.34 -4.51
N ILE A 32 -4.25 2.64 -4.46
CA ILE A 32 -5.58 3.19 -4.69
C ILE A 32 -5.96 2.94 -6.15
N ILE A 33 -6.95 2.09 -6.35
CA ILE A 33 -7.54 1.77 -7.65
C ILE A 33 -8.57 2.83 -8.04
N CYS A 34 -9.35 3.32 -7.07
CA CYS A 34 -10.42 4.27 -7.29
C CYS A 34 -10.72 5.09 -6.02
N ILE A 35 -11.07 6.36 -6.21
CA ILE A 35 -11.59 7.26 -5.16
C ILE A 35 -13.09 7.47 -5.42
N TYR A 36 -13.92 7.27 -4.39
CA TYR A 36 -15.37 7.34 -4.56
C TYR A 36 -16.09 7.86 -3.30
N LYS A 37 -17.32 8.33 -3.48
CA LYS A 37 -18.21 8.72 -2.37
C LYS A 37 -19.03 7.50 -1.92
N HIS A 38 -19.08 7.26 -0.62
CA HIS A 38 -19.95 6.28 0.03
C HIS A 38 -20.48 6.89 1.33
N GLU A 39 -21.80 6.81 1.57
CA GLU A 39 -22.45 7.35 2.79
C GLU A 39 -22.02 8.78 3.15
N GLY A 40 -21.96 9.68 2.17
CA GLY A 40 -21.59 11.08 2.41
C GLY A 40 -20.08 11.34 2.54
N SER A 41 -19.25 10.31 2.72
CA SER A 41 -17.81 10.41 2.91
C SER A 41 -17.01 9.95 1.71
N LEU A 42 -15.74 10.37 1.61
CA LEU A 42 -14.82 9.89 0.59
C LEU A 42 -14.08 8.64 1.06
N HIS A 43 -13.91 7.70 0.13
CA HIS A 43 -13.29 6.40 0.38
C HIS A 43 -12.38 6.01 -0.77
N PHE A 44 -11.44 5.13 -0.45
CA PHE A 44 -10.54 4.50 -1.40
C PHE A 44 -10.89 3.03 -1.57
N SER A 45 -10.86 2.61 -2.82
CA SER A 45 -10.79 1.21 -3.21
C SER A 45 -9.32 0.87 -3.43
N VAL A 46 -8.79 -0.06 -2.65
CA VAL A 46 -7.35 -0.33 -2.58
C VAL A 46 -7.07 -1.79 -2.88
N ARG A 47 -5.99 -2.08 -3.63
CA ARG A 47 -5.39 -3.41 -3.71
C ARG A 47 -4.07 -3.41 -2.95
N ARG A 48 -3.88 -4.36 -2.03
CA ARG A 48 -2.62 -4.48 -1.27
C ARG A 48 -1.47 -4.94 -2.17
N GLN A 49 -0.25 -4.55 -1.82
CA GLN A 49 0.95 -5.18 -2.38
C GLN A 49 0.98 -6.66 -1.98
N GLY A 50 1.39 -7.55 -2.89
CA GLY A 50 1.58 -8.96 -2.59
C GLY A 50 2.71 -9.14 -1.56
N VAL A 51 2.55 -10.11 -0.66
CA VAL A 51 3.57 -10.42 0.36
C VAL A 51 4.44 -11.54 -0.18
N LEU A 52 5.76 -11.44 0.02
CA LEU A 52 6.69 -12.53 -0.29
C LEU A 52 6.39 -13.77 0.56
N ALA A 53 6.94 -14.92 0.19
CA ALA A 53 6.80 -16.13 1.00
C ALA A 53 7.42 -15.88 2.41
N PRO A 54 6.88 -16.47 3.49
CA PRO A 54 7.34 -16.21 4.86
C PRO A 54 8.85 -16.41 5.08
N ASN A 55 9.46 -17.32 4.32
CA ASN A 55 10.88 -17.66 4.43
C ASN A 55 11.77 -16.91 3.44
N THR A 56 11.23 -15.94 2.69
CA THR A 56 12.05 -15.10 1.80
C THR A 56 12.80 -14.06 2.64
N PRO A 57 14.15 -14.06 2.63
CA PRO A 57 14.91 -13.08 3.38
C PRO A 57 14.64 -11.65 2.90
N ASP A 58 14.43 -10.74 3.84
CA ASP A 58 14.36 -9.30 3.56
C ASP A 58 15.71 -8.65 3.92
N PRO A 59 16.48 -8.15 2.95
CA PRO A 59 17.79 -7.53 3.21
C PRO A 59 17.67 -6.26 4.05
N PHE A 60 16.50 -5.62 4.09
CA PHE A 60 16.27 -4.41 4.88
C PHE A 60 15.96 -4.72 6.36
N ALA A 61 15.66 -5.98 6.71
CA ALA A 61 15.42 -6.37 8.10
C ALA A 61 16.64 -6.13 9.02
N ALA A 62 17.85 -6.10 8.46
CA ALA A 62 19.07 -5.77 9.19
C ALA A 62 19.18 -4.28 9.57
N TYR A 63 18.36 -3.41 8.99
CA TYR A 63 18.43 -1.95 9.14
C TYR A 63 17.12 -1.41 9.75
N PRO A 64 16.88 -1.58 11.05
CA PRO A 64 15.59 -1.22 11.67
C PRO A 64 15.25 0.28 11.61
N HIS A 65 16.27 1.13 11.44
CA HIS A 65 16.13 2.59 11.28
C HIS A 65 15.80 3.02 9.85
N PHE A 66 15.87 2.10 8.88
CA PHE A 66 15.55 2.36 7.49
C PHE A 66 14.21 1.66 7.16
N PRO A 67 13.11 2.39 6.98
CA PRO A 67 11.75 1.83 6.91
C PRO A 67 11.43 1.23 5.52
N ALA A 68 12.36 0.44 4.99
CA ALA A 68 12.22 -0.28 3.75
C ALA A 68 11.86 -1.75 4.03
N ARG A 69 11.04 -2.32 3.15
CA ARG A 69 10.68 -3.74 3.22
C ARG A 69 10.40 -4.28 1.83
N MET A 70 10.74 -5.54 1.60
CA MET A 70 10.46 -6.22 0.34
C MET A 70 9.05 -6.79 0.25
N TYR A 71 8.46 -6.69 -0.94
CA TYR A 71 7.14 -7.22 -1.29
C TYR A 71 7.19 -7.82 -2.69
N LEU A 72 6.15 -8.59 -3.06
CA LEU A 72 5.96 -8.99 -4.45
C LEU A 72 5.70 -7.77 -5.33
N SER A 73 6.13 -7.78 -6.59
CA SER A 73 5.87 -6.70 -7.55
C SER A 73 4.38 -6.56 -7.90
N THR A 74 3.63 -7.66 -7.77
CA THR A 74 2.20 -7.75 -8.06
C THR A 74 1.33 -7.27 -6.91
N LEU A 75 0.14 -6.77 -7.25
CA LEU A 75 -0.90 -6.43 -6.28
C LEU A 75 -1.81 -7.63 -6.06
N LYS A 76 -2.35 -7.77 -4.84
CA LYS A 76 -3.41 -8.74 -4.55
C LYS A 76 -4.66 -8.41 -5.36
N VAL A 77 -5.38 -9.45 -5.78
CA VAL A 77 -6.61 -9.32 -6.57
C VAL A 77 -7.74 -8.67 -5.75
N LYS A 78 -7.80 -8.99 -4.46
CA LYS A 78 -8.85 -8.53 -3.54
C LYS A 78 -8.84 -7.00 -3.40
N LEU A 79 -10.01 -6.42 -3.60
CA LEU A 79 -10.29 -5.01 -3.38
C LEU A 79 -10.66 -4.77 -1.92
N GLU A 80 -10.13 -3.71 -1.33
CA GLU A 80 -10.42 -3.32 0.05
C GLU A 80 -10.99 -1.91 0.11
N HIS A 81 -11.99 -1.75 0.96
CA HIS A 81 -12.59 -0.46 1.25
C HIS A 81 -11.82 0.22 2.37
N VAL A 82 -11.21 1.35 2.06
CA VAL A 82 -10.33 2.08 2.99
C VAL A 82 -10.87 3.49 3.17
N LYS A 83 -11.12 3.87 4.43
CA LYS A 83 -11.45 5.26 4.78
C LYS A 83 -10.18 6.11 4.69
N ILE A 84 -10.32 7.38 4.29
CA ILE A 84 -9.18 8.31 4.23
C ILE A 84 -8.45 8.39 5.57
N SER A 85 -9.19 8.39 6.69
CA SER A 85 -8.62 8.43 8.04
C SER A 85 -7.81 7.19 8.45
N TRP A 86 -7.79 6.14 7.63
CA TRP A 86 -6.98 4.94 7.87
C TRP A 86 -5.65 4.98 7.13
N VAL A 87 -5.47 5.95 6.22
CA VAL A 87 -4.21 6.16 5.50
C VAL A 87 -3.20 6.78 6.45
N VAL A 88 -2.00 6.20 6.48
CA VAL A 88 -0.88 6.67 7.30
C VAL A 88 -0.02 7.62 6.50
N SER A 89 0.41 7.19 5.32
CA SER A 89 1.32 7.96 4.47
C SER A 89 1.34 7.43 3.05
N HIS A 90 2.02 8.16 2.16
CA HIS A 90 2.42 7.63 0.87
C HIS A 90 3.73 6.83 1.01
N TYR A 91 3.99 5.93 0.06
CA TYR A 91 5.26 5.21 -0.03
C TYR A 91 5.89 5.31 -1.41
N ALA A 92 7.21 5.20 -1.46
CA ALA A 92 7.95 4.99 -2.69
C ALA A 92 8.10 3.49 -2.96
N ARG A 93 8.02 3.12 -4.24
CA ARG A 93 8.18 1.73 -4.70
C ARG A 93 9.31 1.63 -5.71
N TRP A 94 10.28 0.78 -5.43
CA TRP A 94 11.37 0.49 -6.35
C TRP A 94 11.33 -0.97 -6.80
N THR A 95 11.28 -1.20 -8.11
CA THR A 95 11.30 -2.55 -8.69
C THR A 95 12.74 -3.08 -8.71
N VAL A 96 13.01 -4.11 -7.91
CA VAL A 96 14.35 -4.74 -7.80
C VAL A 96 14.47 -5.91 -8.77
N SER A 97 13.37 -6.62 -8.99
CA SER A 97 13.29 -7.72 -9.95
C SER A 97 11.89 -7.80 -10.56
N LYS A 98 11.67 -8.75 -11.47
CA LYS A 98 10.35 -8.99 -12.06
C LYS A 98 9.29 -9.31 -10.99
N ASP A 99 9.69 -10.00 -9.93
CA ASP A 99 8.78 -10.51 -8.91
C ASP A 99 8.82 -9.72 -7.60
N ALA A 100 9.79 -8.81 -7.41
CA ALA A 100 9.99 -8.13 -6.15
C ALA A 100 10.17 -6.61 -6.27
N VAL A 101 9.59 -5.92 -5.29
CA VAL A 101 9.72 -4.47 -5.09
C VAL A 101 10.16 -4.17 -3.67
N VAL A 102 10.91 -3.08 -3.49
CA VAL A 102 11.08 -2.43 -2.19
C VAL A 102 9.99 -1.41 -2.01
N VAL A 103 9.35 -1.42 -0.85
CA VAL A 103 8.45 -0.38 -0.38
C VAL A 103 9.17 0.42 0.70
N LEU A 104 9.20 1.74 0.55
CA LEU A 104 9.79 2.67 1.51
C LEU A 104 8.73 3.69 1.94
N SER A 105 8.44 3.76 3.25
CA SER A 105 7.57 4.81 3.80
C SER A 105 8.15 6.20 3.50
N LEU A 106 7.31 7.14 3.05
CA LEU A 106 7.71 8.55 2.83
C LEU A 106 7.31 9.47 3.99
N SER A 107 6.69 8.92 5.03
CA SER A 107 6.55 9.62 6.32
C SER A 107 7.69 9.21 7.24
N GLN A 108 8.34 10.21 7.84
CA GLN A 108 9.27 10.07 8.95
C GLN A 108 8.51 10.05 10.28
#